data_AF-A0A4P1REI8-F1
#
_entry.id   AF-A0A4P1REI8-F1
#
_cell.length_a   1.000
_cell.length_b   1.000
_cell.length_c   1.000
_cell.angle_alpha   90.00
_cell.angle_beta   90.00
_cell.angle_gamma   90.00
#
_symmetry.space_group_name_H-M   'P 1'
#
loop_
_entity.id
_entity.type
_entity.pdbx_description
1 polymer ?
#
loop_
_entity_poly.entity_id
_entity_poly.type
_entity_poly.pdbx_seq_one_letter_code
_entity_poly.pdbx_strand_id
1 'polypeptide(L)'
;MFQLHHVDGLDQSKVRELLRAKENSSQDLITLVGSSGHVWGAAMRSTKASVKPIYISSGHRISLQTAIRIVQMTCKYRVPEPVRQADIRSRDYIRKLEMNAKRK
;
A
#
# COMPACT_ATOMS: atom_id res chain seq x y z
N MET A 1 16.10 -6.20 12.06
CA MET A 1 16.89 -6.32 10.82
C MET A 1 15.90 -6.16 9.67
N PHE A 2 15.81 -4.97 9.06
CA PHE A 2 14.77 -4.67 8.08
C PHE A 2 15.14 -5.28 6.73
N GLN A 3 14.31 -6.21 6.26
CA GLN A 3 14.44 -6.84 4.96
C GLN A 3 14.11 -5.78 3.89
N LEU A 4 15.14 -5.16 3.32
CA LEU A 4 14.99 -4.30 2.16
C LEU A 4 14.53 -5.18 0.99
N HIS A 5 13.25 -5.06 0.61
CA HIS A 5 12.75 -5.65 -0.62
C HIS A 5 13.31 -4.86 -1.80
N HIS A 6 14.51 -5.22 -2.24
CA HIS A 6 15.09 -4.75 -3.48
C HIS A 6 14.53 -5.58 -4.62
N VAL A 7 13.73 -4.97 -5.47
CA VAL A 7 13.20 -5.62 -6.67
C VAL A 7 13.68 -4.82 -7.86
N ASP A 8 14.56 -5.41 -8.67
CA ASP A 8 15.01 -4.82 -9.94
C ASP A 8 15.49 -3.36 -9.77
N GLY A 9 16.39 -3.10 -8.83
CA GLY A 9 16.91 -1.75 -8.60
C GLY A 9 16.04 -0.85 -7.71
N LEU A 10 14.79 -1.22 -7.43
CA LEU A 10 13.87 -0.39 -6.65
C LEU A 10 14.15 -0.49 -5.15
N ASP A 11 14.37 0.66 -4.50
CA ASP A 11 14.51 0.80 -3.05
C ASP A 11 13.46 1.76 -2.47
N GLN A 12 13.08 1.53 -1.21
CA GLN A 12 12.13 2.33 -0.46
C GLN A 12 12.60 3.79 -0.30
N SER A 13 13.90 4.04 -0.17
CA SER A 13 14.45 5.40 -0.07
C SER A 13 14.16 6.20 -1.34
N LYS A 14 14.50 5.63 -2.50
CA LYS A 14 14.26 6.16 -3.84
C LYS A 14 12.77 6.46 -4.07
N VAL A 15 11.91 5.51 -3.71
CA VAL A 15 10.44 5.68 -3.83
C VAL A 15 9.93 6.86 -3.02
N ARG A 16 10.43 7.02 -1.78
CA ARG A 16 10.04 8.12 -0.91
C ARG A 16 10.53 9.47 -1.43
N GLU A 17 11.73 9.53 -1.95
CA GLU A 17 12.30 10.73 -2.57
C GLU A 17 11.46 11.15 -3.79
N LEU A 18 11.18 10.22 -4.70
CA LEU A 18 10.33 10.46 -5.88
C LEU A 18 8.92 10.93 -5.51
N LEU A 19 8.35 10.37 -4.44
CA LEU A 19 7.07 10.81 -3.92
C LEU A 19 7.10 12.19 -3.24
N ARG A 20 8.24 12.66 -2.73
CA ARG A 20 8.38 14.03 -2.19
C ARG A 20 8.52 15.03 -3.32
N ALA A 21 9.30 14.70 -4.35
CA ALA A 21 9.48 15.55 -5.53
C ALA A 21 8.16 15.82 -6.28
N LYS A 22 7.15 14.95 -6.16
CA LYS A 22 5.83 15.07 -6.81
C LYS A 22 4.76 15.81 -6.00
N GLU A 23 5.06 16.37 -4.82
CA GLU A 23 4.06 17.02 -3.92
C GLU A 23 3.22 18.15 -4.57
N ASN A 24 3.60 18.64 -5.76
CA ASN A 24 2.88 19.68 -6.51
C ASN A 24 1.91 19.15 -7.58
N SER A 25 1.73 17.83 -7.72
CA SER A 25 0.81 17.23 -8.68
C SER A 25 -0.47 16.75 -8.00
N SER A 26 -1.61 16.92 -8.67
CA SER A 26 -2.95 16.56 -8.16
C SER A 26 -3.14 15.05 -7.87
N GLN A 27 -2.18 14.21 -8.21
CA GLN A 27 -2.16 12.78 -7.90
C GLN A 27 -0.77 12.41 -7.33
N ASP A 28 -0.69 12.20 -6.01
CA ASP A 28 0.50 11.70 -5.29
C ASP A 28 0.79 10.23 -5.62
N LEU A 29 1.01 9.95 -6.90
CA LEU A 29 1.22 8.61 -7.47
C LEU A 29 2.47 8.59 -8.34
N ILE A 30 3.31 7.58 -8.11
CA ILE A 30 4.45 7.28 -8.94
C ILE A 30 4.37 5.83 -9.44
N THR A 31 4.75 5.62 -10.68
CA THR A 31 4.95 4.28 -11.24
C THR A 31 6.30 3.76 -10.79
N LEU A 32 6.34 2.50 -10.38
CA LEU A 32 7.54 1.80 -9.94
C LEU A 32 8.14 1.06 -11.13
N VAL A 33 9.13 1.67 -11.76
CA VAL A 33 9.85 1.12 -12.91
C VAL A 33 11.22 0.64 -12.45
N GLY A 34 11.49 -0.65 -12.62
CA GLY A 34 12.79 -1.23 -12.28
C GLY A 34 13.88 -0.91 -13.31
N SER A 35 15.12 -1.26 -13.00
CA SER A 35 16.27 -1.06 -13.88
C SER A 35 16.13 -1.75 -15.24
N SER A 36 15.39 -2.86 -15.30
CA SER A 36 15.05 -3.55 -16.55
C SER A 36 14.08 -2.79 -17.47
N GLY A 37 13.47 -1.71 -16.98
CA GLY A 37 12.35 -1.03 -17.62
C GLY A 37 10.98 -1.66 -17.31
N HIS A 38 10.94 -2.75 -16.54
CA HIS A 38 9.69 -3.40 -16.14
C HIS A 38 8.91 -2.56 -15.12
N VAL A 39 7.58 -2.48 -15.31
CA VAL A 39 6.68 -1.79 -14.38
C VAL A 39 6.16 -2.78 -13.34
N TRP A 40 6.68 -2.69 -12.12
CA TRP A 40 6.31 -3.57 -11.01
C TRP A 40 5.00 -3.16 -10.32
N GLY A 41 4.61 -1.89 -10.45
CA GLY A 41 3.42 -1.36 -9.79
C GLY A 41 3.45 0.16 -9.67
N ALA A 42 2.78 0.66 -8.64
CA ALA A 42 2.74 2.06 -8.27
C ALA A 42 2.87 2.25 -6.77
N ALA A 43 3.49 3.36 -6.35
CA ALA A 43 3.42 3.84 -4.99
C ALA A 43 2.54 5.07 -4.92
N MET A 44 1.66 5.11 -3.92
CA MET A 44 0.66 6.17 -3.77
C MET A 44 0.63 6.68 -2.33
N ARG A 45 0.51 8.01 -2.16
CA ARG A 45 0.06 8.58 -0.88
C ARG A 45 -1.45 8.71 -0.94
N SER A 46 -2.14 7.93 -0.11
CA SER A 46 -3.61 7.89 -0.06
C SER A 46 -4.23 9.10 0.64
N THR A 47 -3.48 9.80 1.49
CA THR A 47 -3.91 11.06 2.11
C THR A 47 -2.73 12.04 2.15
N LYS A 48 -3.00 13.35 2.06
CA LYS A 48 -1.96 14.40 2.13
C LYS A 48 -1.12 14.34 3.41
N ALA A 49 -1.71 13.88 4.51
CA ALA A 49 -1.04 13.71 5.80
C ALA A 49 -0.25 12.39 5.93
N SER A 50 -0.37 11.45 4.97
CA SER A 50 0.29 10.14 5.10
C SER A 50 1.76 10.21 4.71
N VAL A 51 2.63 10.11 5.72
CA VAL A 51 4.10 10.02 5.55
C VAL A 51 4.54 8.69 4.92
N LYS A 52 3.71 7.64 5.04
CA LYS A 52 4.04 6.30 4.52
C LYS A 52 3.15 5.98 3.31
N PRO A 53 3.72 5.79 2.12
CA PRO A 53 2.93 5.39 0.96
C PRO A 53 2.35 3.99 1.14
N ILE A 54 1.40 3.67 0.28
CA ILE A 54 0.97 2.30 -0.01
C ILE A 54 1.49 1.90 -1.38
N TYR A 55 1.80 0.61 -1.54
CA TYR A 55 2.31 0.04 -2.76
C TYR A 55 1.21 -0.79 -3.41
N ILE A 56 1.00 -0.61 -4.71
CA ILE A 56 -0.07 -1.20 -5.48
C ILE A 56 0.59 -1.95 -6.64
N SER A 57 0.30 -3.24 -6.77
CA SER A 57 0.70 -4.06 -7.92
C SER A 57 -0.53 -4.71 -8.53
N SER A 58 -0.40 -5.19 -9.77
CA SER A 58 -1.43 -6.00 -10.41
C SER A 58 -1.52 -7.37 -9.73
N GLY A 59 -2.74 -7.79 -9.40
CA GLY A 59 -3.06 -9.16 -9.01
C GLY A 59 -3.42 -10.02 -10.23
N HIS A 60 -4.35 -10.96 -10.06
CA HIS A 60 -4.88 -11.78 -11.16
C HIS A 60 -6.02 -11.07 -11.90
N ARG A 61 -6.01 -11.13 -13.24
CA ARG A 61 -7.07 -10.60 -14.13
C ARG A 61 -7.43 -9.12 -13.93
N ILE A 62 -6.45 -8.30 -13.55
CA ILE A 62 -6.64 -6.87 -13.38
C ILE A 62 -5.42 -6.11 -13.92
N SER A 63 -5.66 -5.05 -14.69
CA SER A 63 -4.58 -4.15 -15.12
C SER A 63 -4.14 -3.28 -13.94
N LEU A 64 -2.87 -2.85 -13.96
CA LEU A 64 -2.33 -1.97 -12.93
C LEU A 64 -3.14 -0.66 -12.80
N GLN A 65 -3.54 -0.07 -13.93
CA GLN A 65 -4.33 1.16 -13.95
C GLN A 65 -5.69 0.98 -13.26
N THR A 66 -6.39 -0.13 -13.52
CA THR A 66 -7.67 -0.43 -12.88
C THR A 66 -7.48 -0.69 -11.38
N ALA A 67 -6.43 -1.42 -11.00
CA ALA A 67 -6.11 -1.65 -9.58
C ALA A 67 -5.86 -0.33 -8.83
N ILE A 68 -5.06 0.57 -9.41
CA ILE A 68 -4.81 1.92 -8.86
C ILE A 68 -6.12 2.68 -8.65
N ARG A 69 -7.01 2.70 -9.66
CA ARG A 69 -8.28 3.42 -9.58
C ARG A 69 -9.18 2.86 -8.47
N ILE A 70 -9.26 1.53 -8.33
CA ILE A 70 -10.02 0.88 -7.25
C ILE A 70 -9.44 1.27 -5.88
N VAL A 71 -8.12 1.25 -5.73
CA VAL A 71 -7.46 1.64 -4.47
C VAL A 71 -7.76 3.11 -4.15
N GLN A 72 -7.67 4.02 -5.12
CA GLN A 72 -8.02 5.43 -4.94
C GLN A 72 -9.47 5.62 -4.48
N MET A 73 -10.43 4.92 -5.08
CA MET A 73 -11.85 5.01 -4.70
C MET A 73 -12.15 4.42 -3.31
N THR A 74 -11.32 3.50 -2.83
CA THR A 74 -11.53 2.80 -1.55
C THR A 74 -10.70 3.36 -0.40
N CYS A 75 -9.75 4.26 -0.67
CA CYS A 75 -8.92 4.93 0.32
C CYS A 75 -9.61 6.16 0.92
N LYS A 76 -10.43 5.94 1.97
CA LYS A 76 -10.88 7.03 2.87
C LYS A 76 -9.80 7.44 3.88
N TYR A 77 -8.94 6.49 4.22
CA TYR A 77 -7.79 6.66 5.12
C TYR A 77 -6.52 6.21 4.40
N ARG A 78 -5.41 6.10 5.13
CA ARG A 78 -4.15 5.57 4.58
C ARG A 78 -4.34 4.18 3.94
N VAL A 79 -5.04 3.29 4.62
CA VAL A 79 -5.27 1.90 4.20
C VAL A 79 -6.63 1.80 3.48
N PRO A 80 -6.75 1.10 2.34
CA PRO A 80 -8.04 0.89 1.67
C PRO A 80 -9.08 0.31 2.61
N GLU A 81 -10.32 0.82 2.53
CA GLU A 81 -11.39 0.42 3.44
C GLU A 81 -11.63 -1.10 3.51
N PRO A 82 -11.60 -1.88 2.40
CA PRO A 82 -11.73 -3.33 2.46
C PRO A 82 -10.62 -4.00 3.29
N VAL A 83 -9.38 -3.57 3.11
CA VAL A 83 -8.21 -4.08 3.84
C VAL A 83 -8.30 -3.70 5.32
N ARG A 84 -8.68 -2.45 5.59
CA ARG A 84 -8.87 -1.94 6.95
C ARG A 84 -9.93 -2.74 7.72
N GLN A 85 -11.06 -3.02 7.08
CA GLN A 85 -12.14 -3.80 7.69
C GLN A 85 -11.74 -5.25 7.94
N ALA A 86 -10.97 -5.87 7.03
CA ALA A 86 -10.44 -7.20 7.23
C ALA A 86 -9.49 -7.27 8.44
N ASP A 87 -8.56 -6.31 8.58
CA ASP A 87 -7.63 -6.23 9.71
C ASP A 87 -8.34 -6.00 11.05
N ILE A 88 -9.36 -5.14 11.09
CA ILE A 88 -10.15 -4.91 12.31
C ILE A 88 -10.85 -6.20 12.75
N ARG A 89 -11.56 -6.86 11.83
CA ARG A 89 -12.33 -8.06 12.14
C ARG A 89 -11.45 -9.24 12.54
N SER A 90 -10.30 -9.42 11.88
CA SER A 90 -9.38 -10.50 12.24
C SER A 90 -8.81 -10.31 13.65
N ARG A 91 -8.40 -9.08 14.02
CA ARG A 91 -7.93 -8.76 15.37
C ARG A 91 -9.01 -8.92 16.43
N ASP A 92 -10.23 -8.47 16.15
CA ASP A 92 -11.36 -8.64 17.07
C ASP A 92 -11.69 -10.11 17.31
N TYR A 93 -11.57 -10.96 16.29
CA TYR A 93 -11.74 -12.41 16.42
C TYR A 93 -10.69 -13.01 17.35
N ILE A 94 -9.40 -12.68 17.17
CA ILE A 94 -8.31 -13.17 18.03
C ILE A 94 -8.52 -12.74 19.50
N ARG A 95 -8.88 -11.48 19.74
CA ARG A 95 -9.16 -10.98 21.10
C ARG A 95 -10.27 -11.77 21.79
N LYS A 96 -11.35 -12.09 21.06
CA LYS A 96 -12.46 -12.90 21.60
C LYS A 96 -12.00 -14.32 21.95
N LEU A 97 -11.16 -14.93 21.11
CA LEU A 97 -10.58 -16.25 21.41
C LEU A 97 -9.72 -16.21 22.68
N GLU A 98 -8.86 -15.21 22.83
CA GLU A 98 -8.01 -15.05 24.02
C GLU A 98 -8.83 -14.82 25.30
N MET A 99 -9.89 -14.00 25.24
CA MET A 99 -10.79 -13.77 26.37
C MET A 99 -11.53 -15.04 26.80
N ASN A 100 -11.96 -15.86 25.84
CA ASN A 100 -12.65 -17.13 26.12
C ASN A 100 -11.69 -18.18 26.68
N ALA A 101 -10.44 -18.21 26.23
CA ALA A 101 -9.41 -19.10 26.74
C ALA A 101 -9.06 -18.78 28.21
N LYS A 102 -9.02 -17.50 28.59
CA LYS A 102 -8.76 -17.05 29.98
C LYS A 102 -9.91 -17.30 30.96
N ARG A 103 -11.12 -17.59 30.46
CA ARG A 103 -12.31 -17.88 31.27
C ARG A 103 -12.50 -19.37 31.58
N LYS A 104 -11.73 -20.24 30.92
CA LYS A 104 -11.65 -21.68 31.22
C LYS A 104 -10.47 -21.93 32.14
#